data_AF-A0A7X3VQ08-F1
#
_entry.id   AF-A0A7X3VQ08-F1
#
_cell.length_a   1.000
_cell.length_b   1.000
_cell.length_c   1.000
_cell.angle_alpha   90.00
_cell.angle_beta   90.00
_cell.angle_gamma   90.00
#
_symmetry.space_group_name_H-M   'P 1'
#
loop_
_entity.id
_entity.type
_entity.pdbx_description
1 polymer ?
#
loop_
_entity_poly.entity_id
_entity_poly.type
_entity_poly.pdbx_seq_one_letter_code
_entity_poly.pdbx_strand_id
1 'polypeptide(L)'
;DKRVVVLNGDGSMLMCLGTLATITALNTPPPNYLLFVCDNGTYEVTGNQPVPAGNAGFSWSMIAKGAGFEQVYEFDDSDALEAELPKIWNEVGPIFVSLKIVQAHEPPPDRWGGFPYPYLQESLAESTHKLKQTLAR
;
A
#
# COMPACT_ATOMS: atom_id res chain seq x y z
N ASP A 1 -3.66 -21.19 -7.62
CA ASP A 1 -4.03 -19.76 -7.68
C ASP A 1 -2.83 -18.85 -7.64
N LYS A 2 -2.98 -17.61 -8.15
CA LYS A 2 -1.95 -16.57 -8.09
C LYS A 2 -2.19 -15.66 -6.88
N ARG A 3 -1.14 -15.26 -6.17
CA ARG A 3 -1.24 -14.24 -5.11
C ARG A 3 -1.58 -12.87 -5.72
N VAL A 4 -2.48 -12.14 -5.07
CA VAL A 4 -2.92 -10.79 -5.45
C VAL A 4 -2.31 -9.80 -4.47
N VAL A 5 -1.48 -8.91 -4.99
CA VAL A 5 -0.81 -7.86 -4.23
C VAL A 5 -1.35 -6.52 -4.69
N VAL A 6 -1.85 -5.72 -3.75
CA VAL A 6 -2.35 -4.37 -4.00
C VAL A 6 -1.43 -3.39 -3.29
N LEU A 7 -0.80 -2.49 -4.05
CA LEU A 7 -0.05 -1.35 -3.52
C LEU A 7 -0.93 -0.12 -3.67
N ASN A 8 -1.40 0.45 -2.56
CA ASN A 8 -2.28 1.61 -2.56
C ASN A 8 -1.72 2.72 -1.67
N GLY A 9 -1.87 3.98 -2.08
CA GLY A 9 -1.49 5.12 -1.25
C GLY A 9 -2.48 5.33 -0.09
N ASP A 10 -2.02 5.92 1.00
CA ASP A 10 -2.84 6.40 2.12
C ASP A 10 -3.97 7.33 1.66
N GLY A 11 -3.69 8.26 0.75
CA GLY A 11 -4.68 9.19 0.21
C GLY A 11 -5.80 8.48 -0.56
N SER A 12 -5.47 7.54 -1.44
CA SER A 12 -6.47 6.76 -2.18
C SER A 12 -7.22 5.78 -1.26
N MET A 13 -6.55 5.20 -0.27
CA MET A 13 -7.20 4.37 0.75
C MET A 13 -8.23 5.16 1.56
N LEU A 14 -7.93 6.41 1.93
CA LEU A 14 -8.89 7.28 2.61
C LEU A 14 -10.12 7.60 1.74
N MET A 15 -9.92 7.84 0.44
CA MET A 15 -11.04 8.07 -0.49
C MET A 15 -11.92 6.82 -0.67
N CYS A 16 -11.34 5.63 -0.51
CA CYS A 16 -12.00 4.36 -0.73
C CYS A 16 -12.07 3.49 0.52
N LEU A 17 -12.16 4.08 1.73
CA LEU A 17 -12.02 3.35 2.99
C LEU A 17 -13.05 2.22 3.17
N GLY A 18 -14.27 2.40 2.64
CA GLY A 18 -15.33 1.39 2.68
C GLY A 18 -14.98 0.07 1.97
N THR A 19 -13.95 0.07 1.12
CA THR A 19 -13.46 -1.17 0.49
C THR A 19 -12.90 -2.17 1.49
N LEU A 20 -12.38 -1.72 2.64
CA LEU A 20 -11.93 -2.62 3.71
C LEU A 20 -13.08 -3.50 4.21
N ALA A 21 -14.26 -2.91 4.44
CA ALA A 21 -15.45 -3.66 4.82
C ALA A 21 -15.94 -4.60 3.71
N THR A 22 -15.77 -4.22 2.44
CA THR A 22 -16.12 -5.11 1.32
C THR A 22 -15.22 -6.33 1.28
N ILE A 23 -13.91 -6.17 1.51
CA ILE A 23 -12.94 -7.28 1.51
C ILE A 23 -13.25 -8.28 2.62
N THR A 24 -13.55 -7.80 3.83
CA THR A 24 -13.75 -8.63 5.02
C THR A 24 -15.17 -9.19 5.13
N ALA A 25 -16.18 -8.56 4.52
CA ALA A 25 -17.56 -9.05 4.52
C ALA A 25 -17.82 -10.23 3.57
N LEU A 26 -16.83 -10.66 2.78
CA LEU A 26 -16.98 -11.81 1.89
C LEU A 26 -17.16 -13.10 2.71
N ASN A 27 -18.20 -13.88 2.39
CA ASN A 27 -18.43 -15.20 2.99
C ASN A 27 -17.22 -16.14 2.88
N THR A 28 -16.41 -15.95 1.84
CA THR A 28 -15.13 -16.63 1.66
C THR A 28 -14.07 -15.53 1.45
N PRO A 29 -13.40 -15.11 2.53
CA PRO A 29 -12.32 -14.14 2.44
C PRO A 29 -11.23 -14.63 1.47
N PRO A 30 -10.64 -13.76 0.64
CA PRO A 30 -9.72 -14.19 -0.40
C PRO A 30 -8.39 -14.65 0.22
N PRO A 31 -8.05 -15.96 0.17
CA PRO A 31 -6.92 -16.54 0.90
C PRO A 31 -5.56 -16.10 0.34
N ASN A 32 -5.55 -15.44 -0.82
CA ASN A 32 -4.39 -15.06 -1.61
C ASN A 32 -4.26 -13.54 -1.76
N TYR A 33 -4.91 -12.74 -0.91
CA TYR A 33 -4.95 -11.28 -1.04
C TYR A 33 -4.07 -10.57 0.00
N LEU A 34 -3.24 -9.64 -0.46
CA LEU A 34 -2.32 -8.83 0.33
C LEU A 34 -2.45 -7.36 -0.07
N LEU A 35 -2.96 -6.53 0.84
CA LEU A 35 -3.14 -5.09 0.65
C LEU A 35 -2.06 -4.34 1.42
N PHE A 36 -1.22 -3.61 0.68
CA PHE A 36 -0.29 -2.63 1.22
C PHE A 36 -0.89 -1.23 1.14
N VAL A 37 -0.81 -0.49 2.24
CA VAL A 37 -1.10 0.93 2.32
C VAL A 37 0.21 1.69 2.54
N CYS A 38 0.68 2.34 1.48
CA CYS A 38 1.88 3.18 1.49
C CYS A 38 1.51 4.55 2.05
N ASP A 39 2.00 4.86 3.25
CA ASP A 39 1.64 6.02 4.05
C ASP A 39 2.82 7.00 4.10
N ASN A 40 2.75 8.02 3.25
CA ASN A 40 3.66 9.17 3.20
C ASN A 40 3.04 10.44 3.79
N GLY A 41 1.75 10.42 4.14
CA GLY A 41 1.04 11.54 4.73
C GLY A 41 0.62 12.64 3.73
N THR A 42 0.76 12.45 2.42
CA THR A 42 0.46 13.50 1.42
C THR A 42 -0.14 12.99 0.11
N TYR A 43 -1.04 13.78 -0.48
CA TYR A 43 -1.49 13.58 -1.86
C TYR A 43 -0.42 14.02 -2.87
N GLU A 44 0.60 13.19 -3.07
CA GLU A 44 1.78 13.53 -3.89
C GLU A 44 1.41 13.99 -5.31
N VAL A 45 0.51 13.25 -5.97
CA VAL A 45 0.13 13.50 -7.38
C VAL A 45 -0.58 14.84 -7.57
N THR A 46 -1.24 15.39 -6.54
CA THR A 46 -2.02 16.63 -6.65
C THR A 46 -1.30 17.86 -6.11
N GLY A 47 -0.06 17.72 -5.67
CA GLY A 47 0.75 18.83 -5.14
C GLY A 47 1.04 18.76 -3.65
N ASN A 48 1.21 17.55 -3.11
CA ASN A 48 1.73 17.31 -1.75
C ASN A 48 0.87 17.91 -0.63
N GLN A 49 -0.45 18.02 -0.82
CA GLN A 49 -1.34 18.43 0.27
C GLN A 49 -1.37 17.34 1.34
N PRO A 50 -1.35 17.69 2.64
CA PRO A 50 -1.47 16.70 3.71
C PRO A 50 -2.74 15.85 3.57
N VAL A 51 -2.62 14.55 3.76
CA VAL A 51 -3.81 13.68 3.88
C VAL A 51 -4.45 13.88 5.26
N PRO A 52 -5.78 13.70 5.39
CA PRO A 52 -6.47 13.75 6.69
C PRO A 52 -5.91 12.78 7.75
N ALA A 53 -5.29 11.68 7.31
CA ALA A 53 -4.64 10.68 8.17
C ALA A 53 -3.31 11.13 8.81
N GLY A 54 -2.76 12.30 8.47
CA GLY A 54 -1.51 12.80 9.05
C GLY A 54 -1.59 13.26 10.52
N ASN A 55 -2.69 13.01 11.22
CA ASN A 55 -2.89 13.38 12.61
C ASN A 55 -2.45 12.27 13.58
N ALA A 56 -2.01 12.64 14.79
CA ALA A 56 -1.48 11.71 15.79
C ALA A 56 -2.48 10.64 16.30
N GLY A 57 -3.77 10.75 15.97
CA GLY A 57 -4.81 9.81 16.38
C GLY A 57 -5.17 8.76 15.33
N PHE A 58 -4.63 8.87 14.10
CA PHE A 58 -4.97 7.97 13.01
C PHE A 58 -4.09 6.72 13.03
N SER A 59 -4.71 5.54 12.91
CA SER A 59 -4.01 4.26 12.88
C SER A 59 -4.63 3.33 11.83
N TRP A 60 -3.86 3.03 10.79
CA TRP A 60 -4.24 2.06 9.76
C TRP A 60 -4.47 0.68 10.36
N SER A 61 -3.59 0.26 11.26
CA SER A 61 -3.68 -1.04 11.91
C SER A 61 -4.95 -1.20 12.75
N MET A 62 -5.35 -0.18 13.52
CA MET A 62 -6.61 -0.21 14.27
C MET A 62 -7.83 -0.20 13.34
N ILE A 63 -7.82 0.59 12.27
CA ILE A 63 -8.90 0.65 11.30
C ILE A 63 -9.07 -0.69 10.57
N ALA A 64 -7.97 -1.29 10.10
CA ALA A 64 -8.00 -2.59 9.42
C ALA A 64 -8.55 -3.70 10.32
N LYS A 65 -8.08 -3.76 11.58
CA LYS A 65 -8.62 -4.70 12.59
C LYS A 65 -10.10 -4.46 12.83
N GLY A 66 -10.50 -3.19 13.02
CA GLY A 66 -11.90 -2.82 13.21
C GLY A 66 -12.79 -3.13 12.01
N ALA A 67 -12.23 -3.14 10.80
CA ALA A 67 -12.91 -3.57 9.58
C ALA A 67 -13.00 -5.09 9.44
N GLY A 68 -12.28 -5.88 10.24
CA GLY A 68 -12.34 -7.34 10.25
C GLY A 68 -11.14 -8.07 9.65
N PHE A 69 -10.02 -7.38 9.40
CA PHE A 69 -8.77 -8.08 9.04
C PHE A 69 -8.16 -8.73 10.28
N GLU A 70 -7.88 -10.03 10.20
CA GLU A 70 -7.22 -10.77 11.28
C GLU A 70 -5.69 -10.60 11.24
N GLN A 71 -5.13 -10.59 10.03
CA GLN A 71 -3.70 -10.41 9.79
C GLN A 71 -3.43 -8.97 9.38
N VAL A 72 -2.81 -8.22 10.30
CA VAL A 72 -2.54 -6.81 10.16
C VAL A 72 -1.12 -6.52 10.62
N TYR A 73 -0.31 -5.98 9.71
CA TYR A 73 1.08 -5.63 9.94
C TYR A 73 1.29 -4.13 9.72
N GLU A 74 2.28 -3.57 10.40
CA GLU A 74 2.69 -2.17 10.25
C GLU A 74 4.22 -2.14 10.29
N PHE A 75 4.82 -1.47 9.31
CA PHE A 75 6.27 -1.33 9.20
C PHE A 75 6.64 0.13 8.98
N ASP A 76 7.65 0.59 9.72
CA ASP A 76 8.31 1.89 9.54
C ASP A 76 9.81 1.75 9.21
N ASP A 77 10.27 0.52 9.05
CA ASP A 77 11.64 0.14 8.76
C ASP A 77 11.69 -0.92 7.65
N SER A 78 12.59 -0.73 6.69
CA SER A 78 12.71 -1.64 5.54
C SER A 78 13.30 -2.99 5.92
N ASP A 79 14.23 -3.03 6.88
CA ASP A 79 14.89 -4.28 7.29
C ASP A 79 13.91 -5.18 8.04
N ALA A 80 13.06 -4.60 8.90
CA ALA A 80 11.95 -5.30 9.55
C ALA A 80 10.93 -5.84 8.54
N LEU A 81 10.59 -5.06 7.52
CA LEU A 81 9.73 -5.53 6.43
C LEU A 81 10.38 -6.72 5.72
N GLU A 82 11.64 -6.60 5.30
CA GLU A 82 12.36 -7.67 4.59
C GLU A 82 12.44 -8.96 5.41
N ALA A 83 12.64 -8.87 6.72
CA ALA A 83 12.70 -10.02 7.62
C ALA A 83 11.35 -10.76 7.74
N GLU A 84 10.23 -10.04 7.80
CA GLU A 84 8.89 -10.62 7.98
C GLU A 84 8.19 -10.98 6.65
N LEU A 85 8.61 -10.39 5.52
CA LEU A 85 7.96 -10.54 4.22
C LEU A 85 7.83 -12.01 3.78
N PRO A 86 8.83 -12.89 3.93
CA PRO A 86 8.69 -14.30 3.57
C PRO A 86 7.60 -15.02 4.37
N LYS A 87 7.43 -14.68 5.65
CA LYS A 87 6.36 -15.23 6.48
C LYS A 87 5.00 -14.71 6.02
N ILE A 88 4.84 -13.39 5.90
CA ILE A 88 3.60 -12.75 5.42
C ILE A 88 3.19 -13.30 4.05
N TRP A 89 4.15 -13.53 3.16
CA TRP A 89 3.94 -14.09 1.83
C TRP A 89 3.39 -15.52 1.83
N ASN A 90 3.59 -16.28 2.90
CA ASN A 90 3.09 -17.65 3.04
C ASN A 90 1.82 -17.74 3.90
N GLU A 91 1.41 -16.67 4.56
CA GLU A 91 0.16 -16.62 5.32
C GLU A 91 -1.08 -16.55 4.42
N VAL A 92 -2.20 -17.06 4.93
CA VAL A 92 -3.50 -17.11 4.25
C VAL A 92 -4.25 -15.79 4.48
N GLY A 93 -4.55 -15.05 3.42
CA GLY A 93 -5.20 -13.75 3.50
C GLY A 93 -6.71 -13.77 3.79
N PRO A 94 -7.35 -12.58 3.79
CA PRO A 94 -6.81 -11.29 3.39
C PRO A 94 -5.86 -10.68 4.45
N ILE A 95 -4.72 -10.18 4.00
CA ILE A 95 -3.71 -9.55 4.86
C ILE A 95 -3.67 -8.05 4.58
N PHE A 96 -3.62 -7.26 5.64
CA PHE A 96 -3.39 -5.82 5.58
C PHE A 96 -1.97 -5.48 6.06
N VAL A 97 -1.27 -4.62 5.32
CA VAL A 97 0.06 -4.12 5.69
C VAL A 97 0.06 -2.61 5.52
N SER A 98 0.36 -1.87 6.59
CA SER A 98 0.68 -0.44 6.49
C SER A 98 2.20 -0.27 6.40
N LEU A 99 2.65 0.54 5.44
CA LEU A 99 4.05 0.88 5.25
C LEU A 99 4.21 2.38 5.45
N LYS A 100 4.89 2.80 6.52
CA LYS A 100 5.33 4.19 6.66
C LYS A 100 6.49 4.42 5.70
N ILE A 101 6.33 5.38 4.81
CA ILE A 101 7.33 5.71 3.80
C ILE A 101 7.64 7.20 3.82
N VAL A 102 8.83 7.55 3.34
CA VAL A 102 9.23 8.95 3.19
C VAL A 102 8.41 9.62 2.09
N GLN A 103 8.18 10.92 2.24
CA GLN A 103 7.57 11.75 1.20
C GLN A 103 8.49 11.86 0.00
N ALA A 104 7.92 11.71 -1.19
CA ALA A 104 8.58 12.02 -2.44
C ALA A 104 8.85 13.54 -2.56
N HIS A 105 9.92 13.91 -3.25
CA HIS A 105 10.28 15.31 -3.49
C HIS A 105 9.99 15.76 -4.92
N GLU A 106 9.51 14.85 -5.75
CA GLU A 106 9.15 15.07 -7.13
C GLU A 106 7.97 16.03 -7.24
N PRO A 107 8.00 16.99 -8.18
CA PRO A 107 6.87 17.87 -8.42
C PRO A 107 5.70 17.09 -9.03
N PRO A 108 4.45 17.51 -8.81
CA PRO A 108 3.29 16.82 -9.38
C PRO A 108 3.40 16.73 -10.91
N PRO A 109 2.79 15.70 -11.53
CA PRO A 109 2.78 15.55 -12.98
C PRO A 109 2.37 16.84 -13.69
N ASP A 110 3.24 17.35 -14.55
CA ASP A 110 2.91 18.47 -15.40
C ASP A 110 1.83 18.05 -16.40
N ARG A 111 0.68 18.73 -16.35
CA ARG A 111 -0.44 18.49 -17.26
C ARG A 111 -0.14 18.97 -18.68
N TRP A 112 0.88 19.80 -18.87
CA TRP A 112 1.17 20.51 -20.11
C TRP A 112 2.39 19.97 -20.88
N GLY A 113 2.97 18.84 -20.43
CA GLY A 113 3.94 18.08 -21.21
C GLY A 113 5.37 18.65 -21.25
N GLY A 114 5.71 19.57 -20.34
CA GLY A 114 7.06 20.16 -20.23
C GLY A 114 8.01 19.42 -19.28
N PHE A 115 7.52 18.45 -18.51
CA PHE A 115 8.34 17.69 -17.56
C PHE A 115 8.84 16.37 -18.13
N PRO A 116 10.14 16.03 -17.98
CA PRO A 116 10.60 14.65 -18.15
C PRO A 116 9.91 13.81 -17.09
N TYR A 117 9.05 12.85 -17.47
CA TYR A 117 8.24 12.03 -16.55
C TYR A 117 9.10 11.34 -15.46
N PRO A 118 9.27 11.93 -14.26
CA PRO A 118 10.12 11.36 -13.21
C PRO A 118 9.48 10.10 -12.62
N TYR A 119 8.15 9.98 -12.71
CA TYR A 119 7.32 9.00 -12.01
C TYR A 119 7.18 7.65 -12.74
N LEU A 120 7.63 7.56 -13.99
CA LEU A 120 7.45 6.41 -14.88
C LEU A 120 8.74 6.10 -15.66
N GLN A 121 9.86 6.07 -14.94
CA GLN A 121 11.18 5.76 -15.53
C GLN A 121 11.25 4.32 -16.04
N GLU A 122 10.47 3.41 -15.43
CA GLU A 122 10.43 1.99 -15.78
C GLU A 122 9.04 1.60 -16.28
N SER A 123 8.99 0.65 -17.19
CA SER A 123 7.73 0.11 -17.68
C SER A 123 7.02 -0.68 -16.58
N LEU A 124 5.68 -0.73 -16.64
CA LEU A 124 4.89 -1.57 -15.71
C LEU A 124 5.34 -3.04 -15.73
N ALA A 125 5.78 -3.54 -16.90
CA ALA A 125 6.29 -4.90 -17.05
C ALA A 125 7.58 -5.12 -16.24
N GLU A 126 8.54 -4.18 -16.32
CA GLU A 126 9.78 -4.22 -15.55
C GLU A 126 9.52 -4.13 -14.05
N SER A 127 8.73 -3.14 -13.61
CA SER A 127 8.36 -2.97 -12.20
C SER A 127 7.66 -4.22 -11.65
N THR A 128 6.77 -4.84 -12.43
CA THR A 128 6.10 -6.09 -12.05
C THR A 128 7.09 -7.25 -11.94
N HIS A 129 8.07 -7.34 -12.84
CA HIS A 129 9.08 -8.39 -12.80
C HIS A 129 9.97 -8.25 -11.56
N LYS A 130 10.46 -7.03 -11.28
CA LYS A 130 11.24 -6.72 -10.09
C LYS A 130 10.46 -7.03 -8.82
N LEU A 131 9.22 -6.55 -8.72
CA LEU A 131 8.36 -6.82 -7.56
C LEU A 131 8.18 -8.32 -7.33
N LYS A 132 7.92 -9.10 -8.38
CA LYS A 132 7.80 -10.56 -8.26
C LYS A 132 9.10 -11.22 -7.79
N GLN A 133 10.26 -10.77 -8.27
CA GLN A 133 11.54 -11.30 -7.82
C GLN A 133 11.81 -10.98 -6.36
N THR A 134 11.49 -9.76 -5.92
CA THR A 134 11.67 -9.35 -4.52
C THR A 134 10.74 -10.12 -3.59
N LEU A 135 9.47 -10.27 -3.96
CA LEU A 135 8.47 -10.97 -3.14
C LEU A 135 8.62 -12.50 -3.11
N ALA A 136 9.37 -13.08 -4.05
CA ALA A 136 9.59 -14.52 -4.14
C ALA A 136 10.91 -15.00 -3.50
N ARG A 137 11.72 -14.07 -2.97
CA ARG A 137 12.92 -14.37 -2.17
C ARG A 137 12.53 -14.62 -0.72
#